data_AF-A0A973JTY0-F1
#
_entry.id   AF-A0A973JTY0-F1
#
_cell.length_a   1.000
_cell.length_b   1.000
_cell.length_c   1.000
_cell.angle_alpha   90.00
_cell.angle_beta   90.00
_cell.angle_gamma   90.00
#
_symmetry.space_group_name_H-M   'P 1'
#
loop_
_entity.id
_entity.type
_entity.pdbx_description
1 polymer ?
#
loop_
_entity_poly.entity_id
_entity_poly.type
_entity_poly.pdbx_seq_one_letter_code
_entity_poly.pdbx_strand_id
1 'polypeptide(L)'
;TSAHTRGVRVIIAGAGGAAHLPGMLAAYSPLPVIGVPVQSKALSGFDSLLSIVQMPAGVPVATVAIGGGRNAGLLAVQILAASDPELLAKMVAYKQGLAEQSRAKNGQLPGR
;
A
#
# COMPACT_ATOMS: atom_id res chain seq x y z
N THR A 1 -10.53 5.81 16.39
CA THR A 1 -10.80 7.22 16.00
C THR A 1 -9.66 8.18 16.33
N SER A 2 -8.90 8.00 17.43
CA SER A 2 -7.83 8.94 17.86
C SER A 2 -6.46 8.77 17.19
N ALA A 3 -6.33 8.03 16.08
CA ALA A 3 -5.02 7.82 15.46
C ALA A 3 -4.34 9.14 15.04
N HIS A 4 -5.11 10.07 14.48
CA HIS A 4 -4.64 11.37 14.00
C HIS A 4 -4.07 12.28 15.11
N THR A 5 -4.47 12.08 16.37
CA THR A 5 -3.96 12.87 17.50
C THR A 5 -2.69 12.28 18.11
N ARG A 6 -2.30 11.06 17.73
CA ARG A 6 -1.11 10.37 18.25
C ARG A 6 0.11 10.47 17.35
N GLY A 7 0.09 11.38 16.37
CA GLY A 7 1.17 11.53 15.39
C GLY A 7 1.16 10.49 14.26
N VAL A 8 0.12 9.64 14.18
CA VAL A 8 -0.04 8.73 13.04
C VAL A 8 -0.46 9.55 11.81
N ARG A 9 0.16 9.26 10.67
CA ARG A 9 -0.08 10.00 9.41
C ARG A 9 -0.70 9.15 8.30
N VAL A 10 -0.43 7.84 8.30
CA VAL A 10 -0.99 6.86 7.35
C VAL A 10 -1.26 5.57 8.11
N ILE A 11 -2.36 4.88 7.80
CA ILE A 11 -2.71 3.59 8.37
C ILE A 11 -2.56 2.51 7.29
N ILE A 12 -1.88 1.42 7.59
CA ILE A 12 -1.83 0.24 6.73
C ILE A 12 -2.62 -0.87 7.42
N ALA A 13 -3.58 -1.45 6.71
CA ALA A 13 -4.45 -2.49 7.23
C ALA A 13 -4.47 -3.70 6.28
N GLY A 14 -4.09 -4.87 6.80
CA GLY A 14 -4.16 -6.13 6.08
C GLY A 14 -5.38 -6.96 6.52
N ALA A 15 -6.11 -7.53 5.57
CA ALA A 15 -7.23 -8.44 5.85
C ALA A 15 -7.45 -9.45 4.71
N GLY A 16 -7.95 -10.64 5.05
CA GLY A 16 -8.23 -11.73 4.11
C GLY A 16 -9.66 -12.27 4.24
N GLY A 17 -10.15 -12.93 3.19
CA GLY A 17 -11.54 -13.38 3.11
C GLY A 17 -12.51 -12.22 2.92
N ALA A 18 -13.54 -12.15 3.76
CA ALA A 18 -14.42 -10.97 3.90
C ALA A 18 -13.66 -9.83 4.61
N ALA A 19 -12.83 -9.14 3.85
CA ALA A 19 -11.77 -8.27 4.36
C ALA A 19 -12.25 -6.85 4.71
N HIS A 20 -13.02 -6.72 5.80
CA HIS A 20 -13.66 -5.45 6.19
C HIS A 20 -12.78 -4.45 6.96
N LEU A 21 -11.67 -4.90 7.55
CA LEU A 21 -10.85 -4.06 8.44
C LEU A 21 -10.38 -2.74 7.77
N PRO A 22 -9.85 -2.72 6.54
CA PRO A 22 -9.42 -1.46 5.91
C PRO A 22 -10.58 -0.48 5.72
N GLY A 23 -11.74 -0.97 5.27
CA GLY A 23 -12.94 -0.15 5.08
C GLY A 23 -13.48 0.43 6.39
N MET A 24 -13.52 -0.37 7.46
CA MET A 24 -13.92 0.11 8.79
C MET A 24 -12.98 1.19 9.31
N LEU A 25 -11.66 1.00 9.16
CA LEU A 25 -10.70 2.02 9.60
C LEU A 25 -10.85 3.32 8.81
N ALA A 26 -11.13 3.25 7.51
CA ALA A 26 -11.37 4.42 6.67
C ALA A 26 -12.66 5.16 7.07
N ALA A 27 -13.70 4.44 7.52
CA ALA A 27 -14.94 5.06 7.99
C ALA A 27 -14.78 5.83 9.31
N TYR A 28 -13.83 5.43 10.16
CA TYR A 28 -13.64 6.00 11.51
C TYR A 28 -12.39 6.86 11.67
N SER A 29 -11.62 7.06 10.61
CA SER A 29 -10.35 7.79 10.65
C SER A 29 -10.32 8.87 9.57
N PRO A 30 -9.91 10.11 9.89
CA PRO A 30 -9.65 11.12 8.88
C PRO A 30 -8.31 10.90 8.13
N LEU A 31 -7.49 9.93 8.58
CA LEU A 31 -6.19 9.62 7.97
C LEU A 31 -6.36 8.71 6.74
N PRO A 32 -5.45 8.81 5.75
CA PRO A 32 -5.36 7.86 4.65
C PRO A 32 -5.21 6.42 5.16
N VAL A 33 -6.01 5.50 4.61
CA VAL A 33 -5.93 4.06 4.87
C VAL A 33 -5.49 3.34 3.61
N ILE A 34 -4.43 2.53 3.74
CA ILE A 34 -3.92 1.64 2.70
C ILE A 34 -4.37 0.22 3.04
N GLY A 35 -5.11 -0.40 2.11
CA GLY A 35 -5.59 -1.76 2.24
C GLY A 35 -4.65 -2.77 1.60
N VAL A 36 -4.27 -3.81 2.34
CA VAL A 36 -3.48 -4.95 1.84
C VAL A 36 -4.35 -6.20 1.83
N PRO A 37 -4.84 -6.64 0.65
CA PRO A 37 -5.54 -7.91 0.55
C PRO A 37 -4.61 -9.05 0.93
N VAL A 38 -5.00 -9.86 1.91
CA VAL A 38 -4.26 -11.06 2.32
C VAL A 38 -4.83 -12.25 1.57
N GLN A 39 -3.96 -13.14 1.11
CA GLN A 39 -4.39 -14.31 0.34
C GLN A 39 -5.35 -15.20 1.15
N SER A 40 -6.58 -15.36 0.66
CA SER A 40 -7.57 -16.30 1.20
C SER A 40 -7.28 -17.72 0.71
N LYS A 41 -7.76 -18.73 1.45
CA LYS A 41 -7.78 -20.12 0.95
C LYS A 41 -8.81 -20.37 -0.15
N ALA A 42 -9.96 -19.71 -0.11
CA ALA A 42 -11.10 -20.03 -0.98
C ALA A 42 -10.92 -19.50 -2.41
N LEU A 43 -10.51 -18.24 -2.56
CA LEU A 43 -10.42 -17.55 -3.85
C LEU A 43 -9.05 -16.88 -4.09
N SER A 44 -7.99 -17.44 -3.51
CA SER A 44 -6.61 -16.93 -3.66
C SER A 44 -6.44 -15.43 -3.38
N GLY A 45 -7.30 -14.85 -2.51
CA GLY A 45 -7.27 -13.43 -2.15
C GLY A 45 -8.09 -12.53 -3.06
N PHE A 46 -8.79 -13.05 -4.07
CA PHE A 46 -9.67 -12.25 -4.92
C PHE A 46 -10.90 -11.74 -4.16
N ASP A 47 -11.46 -12.56 -3.28
CA ASP A 47 -12.47 -12.16 -2.29
C ASP A 47 -11.99 -10.98 -1.43
N SER A 48 -10.74 -11.04 -0.99
CA SER A 48 -10.09 -10.07 -0.13
C SER A 48 -9.84 -8.77 -0.88
N LEU A 49 -9.40 -8.88 -2.13
CA LEU A 49 -9.19 -7.74 -3.02
C LEU A 49 -10.50 -7.00 -3.27
N LEU A 50 -11.55 -7.71 -3.69
CA LEU A 50 -12.86 -7.11 -3.96
C LEU A 50 -13.49 -6.50 -2.71
N SER A 51 -13.34 -7.16 -1.55
CA SER A 51 -13.85 -6.65 -0.27
C SER A 51 -13.19 -5.35 0.17
N ILE A 52 -11.95 -5.09 -0.24
CA ILE A 52 -11.18 -3.89 0.15
C ILE A 52 -11.31 -2.79 -0.90
N VAL A 53 -11.25 -3.13 -2.20
CA VAL A 53 -11.17 -2.12 -3.27
C VAL A 53 -12.52 -1.49 -3.62
N GLN A 54 -13.62 -2.23 -3.45
CA GLN A 54 -14.97 -1.81 -3.86
C GLN A 54 -15.65 -0.94 -2.77
N MET A 55 -14.94 0.06 -2.27
CA MET A 55 -15.51 0.97 -1.26
C MET A 55 -16.53 1.93 -1.88
N PRO A 56 -17.64 2.23 -1.18
CA PRO A 56 -18.60 3.23 -1.64
C PRO A 56 -18.00 4.64 -1.65
N ALA A 57 -18.66 5.53 -2.39
CA ALA A 57 -18.32 6.94 -2.40
C ALA A 57 -18.34 7.54 -0.98
N GLY A 58 -17.32 8.35 -0.66
CA GLY A 58 -17.18 9.00 0.65
C GLY A 58 -16.25 8.28 1.64
N VAL A 59 -15.90 7.01 1.43
CA VAL A 59 -15.01 6.25 2.34
C VAL A 59 -13.88 5.56 1.56
N PRO A 60 -12.86 6.31 1.08
CA PRO A 60 -11.84 5.75 0.20
C PRO A 60 -10.82 4.87 0.93
N VAL A 61 -10.36 3.81 0.26
CA VAL A 61 -9.23 2.97 0.68
C VAL A 61 -8.24 2.84 -0.48
N ALA A 62 -6.96 3.15 -0.22
CA ALA A 62 -5.89 2.96 -1.21
C ALA A 62 -5.46 1.49 -1.22
N THR A 63 -5.98 0.71 -2.15
CA THR A 63 -5.76 -0.75 -2.18
C THR A 63 -4.52 -1.10 -2.99
N VAL A 64 -3.61 -1.90 -2.43
CA VAL A 64 -2.46 -2.47 -3.14
C VAL A 64 -2.71 -3.91 -3.60
N ALA A 65 -1.75 -4.50 -4.32
CA ALA A 65 -1.83 -5.90 -4.74
C ALA A 65 -2.03 -6.89 -3.57
N ILE A 66 -2.59 -8.07 -3.88
CA ILE A 66 -2.70 -9.18 -2.93
C ILE A 66 -1.30 -9.53 -2.40
N GLY A 67 -1.16 -9.64 -1.08
CA GLY A 67 0.13 -9.86 -0.41
C GLY A 67 1.12 -8.67 -0.52
N GLY A 68 0.67 -7.52 -1.04
CA GLY A 68 1.48 -6.36 -1.38
C GLY A 68 1.99 -5.52 -0.21
N GLY A 69 2.31 -6.11 0.94
CA GLY A 69 2.72 -5.38 2.15
C GLY A 69 3.90 -4.44 1.93
N ARG A 70 4.88 -4.85 1.11
CA ARG A 70 6.02 -3.99 0.71
C ARG A 70 5.55 -2.73 -0.03
N ASN A 71 4.61 -2.89 -0.96
CA ASN A 71 4.08 -1.77 -1.73
C ASN A 71 3.21 -0.86 -0.86
N ALA A 72 2.50 -1.40 0.13
CA ALA A 72 1.78 -0.58 1.11
C ALA A 72 2.73 0.30 1.93
N GLY A 73 3.86 -0.25 2.38
CA GLY A 73 4.90 0.53 3.06
C GLY A 73 5.46 1.63 2.15
N LEU A 74 5.82 1.30 0.91
CA LEU A 74 6.33 2.28 -0.06
C LEU A 74 5.30 3.37 -0.39
N LEU A 75 4.01 3.01 -0.52
CA LEU A 75 2.94 3.96 -0.74
C LEU A 75 2.75 4.89 0.47
N ALA A 76 2.82 4.35 1.69
CA ALA A 76 2.79 5.17 2.90
C ALA A 76 3.95 6.18 2.91
N VAL A 77 5.17 5.75 2.59
CA VAL A 77 6.32 6.68 2.49
C VAL A 77 6.10 7.72 1.40
N GLN A 78 5.53 7.37 0.25
CA GLN A 78 5.21 8.34 -0.81
C GLN A 78 4.16 9.37 -0.37
N ILE A 79 3.14 8.96 0.41
CA ILE A 79 2.16 9.88 0.99
C ILE A 79 2.84 10.87 1.94
N LEU A 80 3.77 10.40 2.80
CA LEU A 80 4.50 11.26 3.72
C LEU A 80 5.44 12.22 2.98
N ALA A 81 6.18 11.69 1.99
CA ALA A 81 7.14 12.42 1.17
C ALA A 81 6.51 13.56 0.37
N ALA A 82 5.20 13.52 0.09
CA ALA A 82 4.49 14.62 -0.56
C ALA A 82 4.57 15.95 0.22
N SER A 83 4.85 15.88 1.54
CA SER A 83 5.01 17.05 2.42
C SER A 83 6.36 17.10 3.14
N ASP A 84 7.27 16.17 2.85
CA ASP A 84 8.55 16.02 3.54
C ASP A 84 9.68 15.92 2.50
N PRO A 85 10.46 17.00 2.28
CA PRO A 85 11.54 17.03 1.30
C PRO A 85 12.65 16.00 1.56
N GLU A 86 12.91 15.64 2.81
CA GLU A 86 13.94 14.67 3.16
C GLU A 86 13.48 13.25 2.77
N LEU A 87 12.24 12.89 3.08
CA LEU A 87 11.64 11.63 2.65
C LEU A 87 11.51 11.57 1.11
N LEU A 88 11.20 12.70 0.46
CA LEU A 88 11.15 12.77 -0.99
C LEU A 88 12.50 12.45 -1.62
N ALA A 89 13.59 13.03 -1.10
CA ALA A 89 14.94 12.74 -1.58
C ALA A 89 15.30 11.25 -1.40
N LYS A 90 14.98 10.65 -0.25
CA LYS A 90 15.18 9.21 0.00
C LYS A 90 14.38 8.34 -0.98
N MET A 91 13.14 8.73 -1.30
CA MET A 91 12.31 8.02 -2.27
C MET A 91 12.81 8.13 -3.70
N VAL A 92 13.36 9.29 -4.10
CA VAL A 92 14.02 9.47 -5.40
C VAL A 92 15.22 8.53 -5.51
N ALA A 93 16.11 8.53 -4.51
CA ALA A 93 17.27 7.65 -4.47
C ALA A 93 16.88 6.16 -4.53
N TYR A 94 15.85 5.76 -3.77
CA TYR A 94 15.33 4.39 -3.82
C TYR A 94 14.86 3.98 -5.22
N LYS A 95 14.11 4.87 -5.92
CA LYS A 95 13.65 4.61 -7.29
C LYS A 95 14.80 4.53 -8.30
N GLN A 96 15.83 5.36 -8.15
CA GLN A 96 17.03 5.30 -9.00
C GLN A 96 17.76 3.96 -8.82
N GLY A 97 18.01 3.55 -7.58
CA GLY A 97 18.64 2.26 -7.31
C GLY A 97 17.84 1.06 -7.84
N LEU A 98 16.49 1.13 -7.80
CA LEU A 98 15.65 0.09 -8.38
C LEU A 98 15.78 0.01 -9.91
N ALA A 99 15.86 1.17 -10.58
CA ALA A 99 16.06 1.23 -12.02
C ALA A 99 17.43 0.65 -12.44
N GLU A 100 18.48 0.97 -11.68
CA GLU A 100 19.83 0.42 -11.88
C GLU A 100 19.86 -1.11 -11.71
N GLN A 101 19.25 -1.62 -10.64
CA GLN A 101 19.13 -3.07 -10.41
C GLN A 101 18.38 -3.78 -11.55
N SER A 102 17.31 -3.17 -12.06
CA SER A 102 16.55 -3.72 -13.18
C SER A 102 17.38 -3.75 -14.46
N ARG A 103 18.14 -2.69 -14.77
CA ARG A 103 19.04 -2.64 -15.93
C ARG A 103 20.16 -3.66 -15.82
N ALA A 104 20.77 -3.80 -14.64
CA ALA A 104 21.81 -4.78 -14.39
C ALA A 104 21.32 -6.23 -14.62
N LYS A 105 20.12 -6.56 -14.12
CA LYS A 105 19.50 -7.88 -14.37
C LYS A 105 19.21 -8.12 -15.86
N ASN A 106 18.77 -7.09 -16.59
CA ASN A 106 18.54 -7.21 -18.02
C ASN A 106 19.82 -7.48 -18.82
N GLY A 107 20.96 -6.92 -18.39
CA GLY A 107 22.26 -7.18 -19.00
C GLY A 107 22.83 -8.58 -18.73
N GLN A 108 22.28 -9.31 -17.75
CA GLN A 108 22.72 -10.66 -17.36
C GLN A 108 21.89 -11.78 -17.98
N LEU A 109 20.86 -11.45 -18.77
CA LEU A 109 20.03 -12.44 -19.46
C LEU A 109 20.77 -12.96 -20.70
N PRO A 110 21.13 -14.26 -20.77
CA PRO A 110 21.76 -14.83 -21.94
C PRO A 110 20.70 -15.02 -23.03
N GLY A 111 20.79 -14.23 -24.10
CA GLY A 111 19.87 -14.32 -25.23
C GLY A 111 19.50 -12.97 -25.85
N ARG A 112 20.50 -12.25 -26.35
CA ARG A 112 20.36 -11.31 -27.47
C ARG A 112 21.65 -11.29 -28.26
#